data_AF-A0A949KVC1-F1
#
_entry.id   AF-A0A949KVC1-F1
#
_cell.length_a   1.000
_cell.length_b   1.000
_cell.length_c   1.000
_cell.angle_alpha   90.00
_cell.angle_beta   90.00
_cell.angle_gamma   90.00
#
_symmetry.space_group_name_H-M   'P 1'
#
loop_
_entity.id
_entity.type
_entity.pdbx_description
1 polymer ?
#
loop_
_entity_poly.entity_id
_entity_poly.type
_entity_poly.pdbx_seq_one_letter_code
_entity_poly.pdbx_strand_id
1 'polypeptide(L)'
;MIHAQDNPLIPLARKYVWWKAPEEALRFPQRVIAQIMDIGDHEDIERLVQIVGEKALKNAIVSAESGQFRPRSWAYWHYRLGLAELERLPKMPRRRFS
;
A
#
# COMPACT_ATOMS: atom_id res chain seq x y z
N MET A 1 -12.95 -23.13 -1.76
CA MET A 1 -12.24 -22.33 -2.77
C MET A 1 -12.88 -20.96 -2.77
N ILE A 2 -12.16 -19.92 -2.35
CA ILE A 2 -12.64 -18.54 -2.42
C ILE A 2 -12.50 -18.14 -3.89
N HIS A 3 -13.61 -17.85 -4.58
CA HIS A 3 -13.55 -17.41 -5.97
C HIS A 3 -12.81 -16.06 -6.01
N ALA A 4 -11.94 -15.84 -7.01
CA ALA A 4 -11.21 -14.57 -7.15
C ALA A 4 -12.13 -13.33 -7.22
N GLN A 5 -13.41 -13.55 -7.55
CA GLN A 5 -14.45 -12.53 -7.61
C GLN A 5 -14.90 -12.01 -6.24
N ASP A 6 -14.66 -12.74 -5.14
CA ASP A 6 -15.07 -12.36 -3.79
C ASP A 6 -13.97 -11.64 -2.99
N ASN A 7 -12.85 -11.29 -3.65
CA ASN A 7 -11.78 -10.58 -2.96
C ASN A 7 -12.22 -9.14 -2.63
N PRO A 8 -12.33 -8.77 -1.34
CA PRO A 8 -12.82 -7.45 -0.93
C PRO A 8 -11.92 -6.29 -1.36
N LEU A 9 -10.69 -6.55 -1.83
CA LEU A 9 -9.80 -5.55 -2.42
C LEU A 9 -10.12 -5.20 -3.88
N ILE A 10 -10.92 -5.99 -4.61
CA ILE A 10 -11.22 -5.74 -6.03
C ILE A 10 -11.75 -4.31 -6.28
N PRO A 11 -12.69 -3.76 -5.49
CA PRO A 11 -13.17 -2.39 -5.69
C PRO A 11 -12.06 -1.35 -5.53
N LEU A 12 -11.18 -1.52 -4.54
CA LEU A 12 -10.06 -0.61 -4.30
C LEU A 12 -8.99 -0.74 -5.39
N ALA A 13 -8.66 -1.97 -5.81
CA ALA A 13 -7.74 -2.23 -6.90
C ALA A 13 -8.21 -1.56 -8.20
N ARG A 14 -9.52 -1.64 -8.50
CA ARG A 14 -10.12 -0.97 -9.66
C ARG A 14 -10.00 0.56 -9.59
N LYS A 15 -10.23 1.14 -8.41
CA LYS A 15 -10.18 2.60 -8.19
C LYS A 15 -8.75 3.14 -8.31
N TYR A 16 -7.78 2.48 -7.70
CA TYR A 16 -6.41 3.01 -7.54
C TYR A 16 -5.40 2.49 -8.58
N VAL A 17 -5.72 1.41 -9.29
CA VAL A 17 -4.89 0.80 -10.35
C VAL A 17 -5.70 0.69 -11.65
N TRP A 18 -6.21 1.83 -12.12
CA TRP A 18 -7.13 1.91 -13.27
C TRP A 18 -6.51 1.49 -14.62
N TRP A 19 -5.18 1.41 -14.70
CA TRP A 19 -4.45 1.00 -15.91
C TRP A 19 -4.27 -0.53 -16.03
N LYS A 20 -4.81 -1.33 -15.11
CA LYS A 20 -4.79 -2.80 -15.14
C LYS A 20 -6.15 -3.37 -14.74
N ALA A 21 -6.42 -4.61 -15.16
CA ALA A 21 -7.54 -5.36 -14.62
C ALA A 21 -7.31 -5.58 -13.10
N PRO A 22 -8.33 -5.40 -12.23
CA PRO A 22 -8.19 -5.56 -10.79
C PRO A 22 -7.61 -6.93 -10.38
N GLU A 23 -8.03 -7.99 -11.06
CA GLU A 23 -7.57 -9.36 -10.83
C GLU A 23 -6.09 -9.50 -11.19
N GLU A 24 -5.63 -8.79 -12.22
CA GLU A 24 -4.23 -8.76 -12.63
C GLU A 24 -3.37 -7.98 -11.63
N ALA A 25 -3.87 -6.82 -11.16
CA ALA A 25 -3.21 -6.00 -10.16
C ALA A 25 -3.05 -6.77 -8.84
N LEU A 26 -4.07 -7.53 -8.44
CA LEU A 26 -4.06 -8.34 -7.21
C LEU A 26 -3.16 -9.59 -7.28
N ARG A 27 -2.51 -9.88 -8.41
CA ARG A 27 -1.35 -10.80 -8.43
C ARG A 27 -0.17 -10.24 -7.64
N PHE A 28 -0.13 -8.92 -7.44
CA PHE A 28 0.87 -8.21 -6.64
C PHE A 28 0.18 -7.33 -5.58
N PRO A 29 -0.50 -7.94 -4.58
CA PRO A 29 -1.37 -7.21 -3.66
C PRO A 29 -0.62 -6.16 -2.84
N GLN A 30 0.66 -6.37 -2.53
CA GLN A 30 1.50 -5.39 -1.84
C GLN A 30 1.63 -4.07 -2.61
N ARG A 31 1.69 -4.11 -3.94
CA ARG A 31 1.76 -2.90 -4.78
C ARG A 31 0.43 -2.15 -4.78
N VAL A 32 -0.69 -2.88 -4.79
CA VAL A 32 -2.03 -2.28 -4.66
C VAL A 32 -2.18 -1.61 -3.29
N ILE A 33 -1.78 -2.30 -2.22
CA ILE A 33 -1.80 -1.75 -0.85
C ILE A 33 -0.93 -0.50 -0.77
N ALA A 34 0.31 -0.54 -1.28
CA ALA A 34 1.21 0.61 -1.30
C ALA A 34 0.61 1.81 -2.07
N GLN A 35 -0.01 1.56 -3.22
CA GLN A 35 -0.69 2.60 -4.01
C GLN A 35 -1.80 3.28 -3.18
N ILE A 36 -2.66 2.49 -2.53
CA ILE A 36 -3.75 3.04 -1.71
C ILE A 36 -3.20 3.75 -0.47
N MET A 37 -2.14 3.22 0.16
CA MET A 37 -1.47 3.91 1.26
C MET A 37 -0.87 5.26 0.80
N ASP A 38 -0.38 5.36 -0.43
CA ASP A 38 0.20 6.61 -0.93
C ASP A 38 -0.85 7.65 -1.28
N ILE A 39 -1.91 7.28 -2.01
CA ILE A 39 -2.85 8.24 -2.62
C ILE A 39 -4.32 8.06 -2.20
N GLY A 40 -4.60 7.12 -1.30
CA GLY A 40 -5.96 6.80 -0.86
C GLY A 40 -6.64 7.92 -0.08
N ASP A 41 -7.94 8.05 -0.26
CA ASP A 41 -8.79 8.90 0.58
C ASP A 41 -9.09 8.23 1.94
N HIS A 42 -9.62 9.00 2.88
CA HIS A 42 -9.81 8.56 4.27
C HIS A 42 -10.69 7.30 4.37
N GLU A 43 -11.83 7.29 3.68
CA GLU A 43 -12.78 6.17 3.70
C GLU A 43 -12.14 4.89 3.13
N ASP A 44 -11.41 5.01 2.01
CA ASP A 44 -10.73 3.87 1.42
C ASP A 44 -9.55 3.38 2.25
N ILE A 45 -8.85 4.27 2.96
CA ILE A 45 -7.78 3.89 3.89
C ILE A 45 -8.38 3.11 5.06
N GLU A 46 -9.50 3.55 5.63
CA GLU A 46 -10.18 2.83 6.70
C GLU A 46 -10.64 1.45 6.22
N ARG A 47 -11.28 1.39 5.05
CA ARG A 47 -11.68 0.13 4.42
C ARG A 47 -10.48 -0.79 4.16
N LEU A 48 -9.38 -0.25 3.66
CA LEU A 48 -8.15 -1.00 3.44
C LEU A 48 -7.65 -1.62 4.74
N VAL A 49 -7.56 -0.84 5.81
CA VAL A 49 -7.12 -1.32 7.14
C VAL A 49 -7.99 -2.47 7.62
N GLN A 50 -9.33 -2.37 7.47
CA GLN A 50 -10.26 -3.45 7.83
C GLN A 50 -10.05 -4.72 6.99
N ILE A 51 -9.72 -4.57 5.71
CA ILE A 51 -9.56 -5.71 4.79
C ILE A 51 -8.22 -6.43 5.01
N VAL A 52 -7.10 -5.70 5.10
CA VAL A 52 -5.75 -6.30 5.07
C VAL A 52 -5.08 -6.38 6.43
N GLY A 53 -5.56 -5.59 7.40
CA GLY A 53 -4.96 -5.47 8.72
C GLY A 53 -3.59 -4.79 8.74
N GLU A 54 -3.14 -4.43 9.92
CA GLU A 54 -1.91 -3.63 10.10
C GLU A 54 -0.64 -4.35 9.63
N LYS A 55 -0.57 -5.68 9.79
CA LYS A 55 0.59 -6.48 9.36
C LYS A 55 0.85 -6.37 7.86
N ALA A 56 -0.21 -6.35 7.04
CA ALA A 56 -0.06 -6.21 5.60
C ALA A 56 0.42 -4.80 5.22
N LEU A 57 -0.06 -3.76 5.90
CA LEU A 57 0.39 -2.37 5.68
C LEU A 57 1.88 -2.21 6.02
N LYS A 58 2.32 -2.78 7.14
CA LYS A 58 3.75 -2.83 7.54
C LYS A 58 4.60 -3.52 6.48
N ASN A 59 4.15 -4.66 5.97
CA ASN A 59 4.86 -5.37 4.90
C ASN A 59 4.92 -4.54 3.61
N ALA A 60 3.85 -3.85 3.24
CA ALA A 60 3.79 -3.04 2.02
C ALA A 60 4.79 -1.88 2.06
N ILE A 61 4.86 -1.15 3.18
CA ILE A 61 5.77 -0.01 3.30
C ILE A 61 7.24 -0.45 3.45
N VAL A 62 7.52 -1.54 4.17
CA VAL A 62 8.89 -2.05 4.34
C VAL A 62 9.44 -2.63 3.04
N SER A 63 8.60 -3.27 2.22
CA SER A 63 8.99 -3.84 0.92
C SER A 63 8.84 -2.85 -0.25
N ALA A 64 8.51 -1.58 0.03
CA ALA A 64 8.21 -0.62 -1.00
C ALA A 64 9.39 -0.35 -1.93
N GLU A 65 9.11 -0.33 -3.23
CA GLU A 65 10.09 0.04 -4.26
C GLU A 65 10.14 1.55 -4.46
N SER A 66 11.23 2.01 -5.08
CA SER A 66 11.43 3.43 -5.38
C SER A 66 10.32 3.97 -6.27
N GLY A 67 9.66 5.03 -5.83
CA GLY A 67 8.56 5.68 -6.54
C GLY A 67 7.15 5.18 -6.16
N GLN A 68 7.02 4.20 -5.26
CA GLN A 68 5.70 3.75 -4.78
C GLN A 68 5.07 4.67 -3.73
N PHE A 69 5.88 5.48 -3.05
CA PHE A 69 5.43 6.42 -2.03
C PHE A 69 5.97 7.82 -2.30
N ARG A 70 5.13 8.83 -2.02
CA ARG A 70 5.56 10.22 -1.87
C ARG A 70 6.14 10.44 -0.47
N PRO A 71 7.04 11.43 -0.28
CA PRO A 71 7.70 11.66 1.01
C PRO A 71 6.73 11.85 2.19
N ARG A 72 5.61 12.53 1.96
CA ARG A 72 4.58 12.76 2.97
C ARG A 72 3.93 11.46 3.45
N SER A 73 3.50 10.63 2.52
CA SER A 73 2.83 9.35 2.84
C SER A 73 3.81 8.38 3.49
N TRP A 74 5.06 8.35 3.02
CA TRP A 74 6.15 7.59 3.65
C TRP A 74 6.32 7.96 5.13
N ALA A 75 6.51 9.26 5.42
CA ALA A 75 6.66 9.75 6.79
C ALA A 75 5.45 9.41 7.68
N TYR A 76 4.25 9.69 7.18
CA TYR A 76 3.00 9.45 7.90
C TYR A 76 2.83 7.98 8.29
N TRP A 77 3.02 7.06 7.33
CA TRP A 77 2.80 5.63 7.59
C TRP A 77 3.89 5.00 8.45
N HIS A 78 5.15 5.44 8.32
CA HIS A 78 6.21 5.00 9.22
C HIS A 78 5.91 5.42 10.67
N TYR A 79 5.41 6.63 10.89
CA TYR A 79 4.97 7.08 12.20
C TYR A 79 3.72 6.33 12.69
N ARG A 80 2.65 6.30 11.88
CA ARG A 80 1.35 5.69 12.24
C ARG A 80 1.48 4.21 12.61
N LEU A 81 2.35 3.46 11.92
CA LEU A 81 2.55 2.03 12.13
C LEU A 81 3.60 1.74 13.22
N GLY A 82 4.15 2.77 13.90
CA GLY A 82 5.19 2.61 14.92
C GLY A 82 6.50 2.04 14.38
N LEU A 83 6.79 2.26 13.09
CA LEU A 83 8.01 1.81 12.42
C LEU A 83 9.17 2.81 12.55
N ALA A 84 8.86 4.06 12.91
CA ALA A 84 9.83 5.11 13.16
C ALA A 84 9.26 6.16 14.11
N GLU A 85 10.14 6.75 14.92
CA GLU A 85 9.85 8.02 15.60
C GLU A 85 9.92 9.17 14.58
N LEU A 86 9.21 10.27 14.85
CA LEU A 86 9.09 11.40 13.91
C LEU A 86 10.46 11.98 13.52
N GLU A 87 11.44 11.91 14.41
CA GLU A 87 12.81 12.41 14.22
C GLU A 87 13.75 11.39 13.54
N ARG A 88 13.31 10.13 13.36
CA ARG A 88 14.13 9.01 12.86
C ARG A 88 13.45 8.26 11.72
N LEU A 89 12.93 9.00 10.74
CA LEU A 89 12.34 8.41 9.55
C LEU A 89 13.40 7.67 8.69
N PRO A 90 13.12 6.44 8.23
CA PRO A 90 14.02 5.76 7.32
C PRO A 90 14.10 6.52 5.99
N LYS A 91 15.28 6.45 5.36
CA LYS A 91 15.47 7.02 4.02
C LYS A 91 14.55 6.31 3.04
N MET A 92 13.90 7.08 2.15
CA MET A 92 13.06 6.52 1.10
C MET A 92 13.84 5.56 0.21
N PRO A 93 13.19 4.51 -0.33
CA PRO A 93 13.81 3.58 -1.25
C PRO A 93 14.31 4.32 -2.50
N ARG A 94 15.60 4.16 -2.79
CA ARG A 94 16.24 4.68 -4.01
C ARG A 94 16.31 3.55 -5.03
N ARG A 95 16.13 3.88 -6.32
CA ARG A 95 16.37 2.92 -7.40
C ARG A 95 17.80 2.38 -7.27
N ARG A 96 17.94 1.07 -7.18
CA ARG A 96 19.24 0.40 -7.31
C ARG A 96 19.45 0.10 -8.78
N PHE A 97 20.46 0.72 -9.38
CA PHE A 97 20.98 0.28 -10.67
C PHE A 97 21.98 -0.83 -10.35
N SER A 98 21.62 -2.07 -10.67
CA SER A 98 22.53 -3.22 -10.64
C SER A 98 22.89 -3.59 -12.06
#